data_AF-A0A7L4RH67-F1
#
_entry.id   AF-A0A7L4RH67-F1
#
_cell.length_a   1.000
_cell.length_b   1.000
_cell.length_c   1.000
_cell.angle_alpha   90.00
_cell.angle_beta   90.00
_cell.angle_gamma   90.00
#
_symmetry.space_group_name_H-M   'P 1'
#
loop_
_entity.id
_entity.type
_entity.pdbx_description
1 polymer ?
#
loop_
_entity_poly.entity_id
_entity_poly.type
_entity_poly.pdbx_seq_one_letter_code
_entity_poly.pdbx_strand_id
1 'polypeptide(L)' 'EHTLADTTLAEKKLGFKARITLEKGIEMLVDYYRKNPKEMP' A
#
# COMPACT_ATOMS: atom_id res chain seq x y z
N GLU A 1 -8.68 1.14 18.60
CA GLU A 1 -9.59 0.57 17.58
C GLU A 1 -9.05 0.92 16.20
N HIS A 2 -9.04 -0.03 15.26
CA HIS A 2 -8.67 0.23 13.86
C HIS A 2 -9.87 -0.12 12.99
N THR A 3 -10.33 0.82 12.17
CA THR A 3 -11.44 0.63 11.23
C THR A 3 -10.90 0.49 9.81
N LEU A 4 -11.59 -0.31 8.99
CA LEU A 4 -11.29 -0.41 7.56
C LEU A 4 -11.77 0.86 6.84
N ALA A 5 -11.01 1.29 5.85
CA ALA A 5 -11.42 2.41 5.00
C ALA A 5 -12.55 1.97 4.05
N ASP A 6 -13.64 2.73 4.01
CA ASP A 6 -14.62 2.62 2.93
C ASP A 6 -14.05 3.23 1.65
N THR A 7 -13.95 2.42 0.60
CA THR A 7 -13.37 2.79 -0.69
C THR A 7 -14.41 2.92 -1.80
N THR A 8 -15.70 2.80 -1.47
CA THR A 8 -16.81 2.76 -2.43
C THR A 8 -16.88 4.00 -3.34
N LEU A 9 -16.60 5.19 -2.80
CA LEU A 9 -16.63 6.44 -3.57
C LEU A 9 -15.54 6.47 -4.66
N ALA A 10 -14.32 6.04 -4.31
CA ALA A 10 -13.20 6.00 -5.24
C ALA A 10 -13.43 4.97 -6.35
N GLU A 11 -13.98 3.80 -6.00
CA GLU A 11 -14.33 2.77 -6.99
C GLU A 11 -15.39 3.30 -7.98
N LYS A 12 -16.45 3.95 -7.48
CA LYS A 12 -17.55 4.45 -8.34
C LYS A 12 -17.17 5.65 -9.20
N LYS A 13 -16.39 6.59 -8.68
CA LYS A 13 -16.10 7.86 -9.37
C LYS A 13 -14.84 7.81 -10.22
N LEU A 14 -13.85 7.02 -9.80
CA LEU A 14 -12.52 7.00 -10.41
C LEU A 14 -12.18 5.64 -11.02
N GLY A 15 -13.03 4.61 -10.81
CA GLY A 15 -12.69 3.24 -11.19
C GLY A 15 -11.49 2.68 -10.42
N PHE A 16 -11.12 3.33 -9.29
CA PHE A 16 -9.93 3.00 -8.54
C PHE A 16 -10.20 1.95 -7.47
N LYS A 17 -9.32 0.94 -7.39
CA LYS A 17 -9.33 -0.09 -6.36
C LYS A 17 -7.90 -0.53 -6.06
N ALA A 18 -7.56 -0.64 -4.78
CA ALA A 18 -6.27 -1.21 -4.37
C ALA A 18 -6.17 -2.67 -4.84
N ARG A 19 -5.09 -3.00 -5.55
CA ARG A 19 -4.83 -4.36 -6.07
C ARG A 19 -3.69 -5.08 -5.37
N ILE A 20 -2.86 -4.33 -4.66
CA ILE A 20 -1.70 -4.86 -3.95
C ILE A 20 -2.15 -5.29 -2.56
N THR A 21 -1.87 -6.54 -2.19
CA THR A 21 -2.15 -7.04 -0.84
C THR A 21 -1.17 -6.43 0.15
N LEU A 22 -1.48 -6.55 1.44
CA LEU A 22 -0.59 -6.07 2.50
C LEU A 22 0.79 -6.74 2.43
N GLU A 23 0.81 -8.07 2.30
CA GLU A 23 2.04 -8.86 2.23
C GLU A 23 2.90 -8.39 1.05
N LYS A 24 2.28 -8.19 -0.12
CA LYS A 24 3.01 -7.73 -1.29
C LYS A 24 3.54 -6.31 -1.12
N GLY A 25 2.78 -5.43 -0.49
CA GLY A 25 3.22 -4.08 -0.15
C GLY A 25 4.43 -4.09 0.79
N ILE A 26 4.43 -4.97 1.80
CA ILE A 26 5.55 -5.13 2.73
C ILE A 26 6.79 -5.66 2.01
N GLU A 27 6.66 -6.67 1.14
CA GLU A 27 7.79 -7.16 0.33
C GLU A 27 8.44 -6.03 -0.48
N MET A 28 7.62 -5.22 -1.16
CA MET A 28 8.09 -4.08 -1.96
C MET A 28 8.81 -3.04 -1.08
N LEU A 29 8.29 -2.78 0.11
CA LEU A 29 8.89 -1.84 1.06
C LEU A 29 10.25 -2.35 1.58
N VAL A 30 10.35 -3.63 1.93
CA VAL A 30 11.61 -4.25 2.36
C VAL A 30 12.65 -4.20 1.24
N ASP A 31 12.23 -4.53 0.02
CA ASP A 31 13.12 -4.50 -1.15
C ASP A 31 13.60 -3.08 -1.48
N TYR A 32 12.75 -2.07 -1.27
CA TYR A 32 13.14 -0.67 -1.40
C TYR A 32 14.29 -0.31 -0.46
N TYR A 33 14.16 -0.59 0.84
CA TYR A 33 15.19 -0.25 1.82
C TYR A 33 16.46 -1.10 1.69
N ARG A 34 16.34 -2.35 1.24
CA ARG A 34 17.53 -3.17 0.90
C ARG A 34 18.37 -2.53 -0.20
N LYS A 35 17.73 -1.93 -1.21
CA LYS A 35 18.40 -1.23 -2.32
C LYS A 35 18.90 0.15 -1.90
N ASN A 36 18.22 0.80 -0.96
CA ASN A 36 18.49 2.15 -0.50
C ASN A 36 18.76 2.20 1.02
N PRO A 37 19.84 1.59 1.52
CA PRO A 37 20.09 1.46 2.96
C PRO A 37 20.29 2.80 3.68
N LYS A 38 20.63 3.87 2.94
CA LYS A 38 20.79 5.23 3.48
C LYS A 38 19.45 5.94 3.76
N GLU A 39 18.36 5.43 3.20
CA GLU A 39 17.02 5.98 3.40
C GLU A 39 16.25 5.26 4.51
N MET A 40 16.85 4.22 5.10
CA MET A 40 16.30 3.55 6.27
C MET A 40 16.19 4.58 7.41
N PRO A 41 14.97 4.87 7.90
CA PRO A 41 14.77 5.86 8.97
C PRO A 41 15.37 5.43 10.31
#